data_AF-A0A2W0BWJ9-F1
#
_entry.id   AF-A0A2W0BWJ9-F1
#
_cell.length_a   1.000
_cell.length_b   1.000
_cell.length_c   1.000
_cell.angle_alpha   90.00
_cell.angle_beta   90.00
_cell.angle_gamma   90.00
#
_symmetry.space_group_name_H-M   'P 1'
#
loop_
_entity.id
_entity.type
_entity.pdbx_description
1 polymer ?
#
loop_
_entity_poly.entity_id
_entity_poly.type
_entity_poly.pdbx_seq_one_letter_code
_entity_poly.pdbx_strand_id
1 'polypeptide(L)' 'MEEYLPSFRLEFRDTYNEYRILDGRVQFRPQEGDWRTLDMDDIQMHFSLRTPVASWIRNTTDRIHHLPLAV' A
#
# COMPACT_ATOMS: atom_id res chain seq x y z
N MET A 1 -4.03 -3.67 20.07
CA MET A 1 -4.48 -4.51 18.94
C MET A 1 -3.77 -3.96 17.73
N GLU A 2 -2.89 -4.72 17.09
CA GLU A 2 -2.30 -4.31 15.81
C GLU A 2 -3.43 -4.26 14.79
N GLU A 3 -3.93 -3.07 14.47
CA GLU A 3 -4.87 -2.89 13.37
C GLU A 3 -4.11 -3.20 12.08
N TYR A 4 -4.23 -4.45 11.62
CA TYR A 4 -3.68 -4.87 10.34
C TYR A 4 -4.47 -4.15 9.24
N LEU A 5 -3.89 -3.08 8.71
CA LEU A 5 -4.41 -2.41 7.52
C LEU A 5 -4.44 -3.41 6.35
N PRO A 6 -5.48 -3.37 5.48
CA PRO A 6 -5.62 -4.32 4.39
C PRO A 6 -4.41 -4.25 3.45
N SER A 7 -3.78 -5.40 3.19
CA SER A 7 -2.73 -5.50 2.17
C SER A 7 -3.33 -5.59 0.77
N PHE A 8 -2.60 -5.10 -0.22
CA PHE A 8 -2.95 -5.17 -1.63
C PHE A 8 -1.95 -6.04 -2.37
N ARG A 9 -2.44 -7.07 -3.05
CA ARG A 9 -1.62 -7.94 -3.88
C ARG A 9 -1.86 -7.62 -5.35
N LEU A 10 -0.78 -7.31 -6.06
CA LEU A 10 -0.76 -7.11 -7.50
C LEU A 10 -0.15 -8.33 -8.16
N GLU A 11 -1.00 -9.12 -8.81
CA GLU A 11 -0.64 -10.37 -9.48
C GLU A 11 -0.12 -10.09 -10.91
N PHE A 12 0.91 -10.84 -11.29
CA PHE A 12 1.46 -10.95 -12.64
C PHE A 12 1.49 -12.42 -13.04
N ARG A 13 1.83 -12.72 -14.31
CA ARG A 13 1.71 -14.07 -14.88
C ARG A 13 2.34 -15.18 -14.03
N ASP A 14 3.49 -14.92 -13.42
CA ASP A 14 4.27 -15.91 -12.66
C ASP A 14 4.84 -15.33 -11.35
N THR A 15 4.37 -14.14 -10.93
CA THR A 15 4.84 -13.47 -9.72
C THR A 15 3.80 -12.52 -9.17
N TYR A 16 3.93 -12.09 -7.93
CA TYR A 16 3.11 -11.02 -7.37
C TYR A 16 3.93 -10.04 -6.57
N ASN A 17 3.38 -8.85 -6.41
CA ASN A 17 3.88 -7.83 -5.49
C ASN A 17 2.85 -7.61 -4.40
N GLU A 18 3.28 -7.49 -3.16
CA GLU A 18 2.42 -7.13 -2.04
C GLU A 18 2.75 -5.72 -1.54
N TYR A 19 1.68 -4.99 -1.25
CA TYR A 19 1.72 -3.66 -0.69
C TYR A 19 0.95 -3.66 0.62
N ARG A 20 1.43 -2.90 1.61
CA ARG A 20 0.73 -2.67 2.88
C ARG A 20 0.99 -1.26 3.36
N ILE A 21 0.13 -0.76 4.23
CA ILE A 21 0.40 0.48 4.96
C ILE A 21 0.75 0.07 6.39
N LEU A 22 1.92 0.49 6.87
CA LEU A 22 2.40 0.25 8.23
C LEU A 22 2.93 1.57 8.78
N ASP A 23 2.42 2.00 9.93
CA ASP A 23 2.77 3.29 10.57
C ASP A 23 2.65 4.49 9.61
N GLY A 24 1.59 4.51 8.80
CA GLY A 24 1.34 5.57 7.81
C GLY A 24 2.29 5.54 6.60
N ARG A 25 3.14 4.53 6.47
CA ARG A 25 4.09 4.36 5.36
C ARG A 25 3.66 3.20 4.47
N VAL A 26 3.74 3.40 3.17
CA VAL A 26 3.51 2.30 2.22
C VAL A 26 4.77 1.45 2.17
N GLN A 27 4.59 0.15 2.39
CA GLN A 27 5.62 -0.85 2.21
C GLN A 27 5.25 -1.75 1.05
N PHE A 28 6.29 -2.25 0.39
CA PHE A 28 6.23 -3.10 -0.77
C PHE A 28 7.16 -4.30 -0.56
N ARG A 29 6.76 -5.47 -1.04
CA ARG A 29 7.67 -6.57 -1.30
C ARG A 29 7.31 -7.30 -2.61
N PRO A 30 8.29 -7.84 -3.33
CA PRO A 30 8.03 -8.87 -4.33
C PRO A 30 7.65 -10.19 -3.65
N GLN A 31 7.16 -11.16 -4.42
CA GLN A 31 6.86 -12.52 -3.94
C GLN A 31 8.03 -13.14 -3.19
N GLU A 32 9.25 -12.96 -3.70
CA GLU A 32 10.50 -13.41 -3.08
C GLU A 32 11.35 -12.20 -2.74
N GLY A 33 11.25 -11.73 -1.49
CA GLY A 33 12.04 -10.62 -0.99
C GLY A 33 11.49 -10.02 0.29
N ASP A 34 12.28 -9.12 0.87
CA ASP A 34 11.93 -8.43 2.10
C ASP A 34 11.04 -7.22 1.86
N TRP A 35 10.31 -6.84 2.91
CA TRP A 35 9.54 -5.60 2.92
C TRP A 35 10.47 -4.40 2.90
N ARG A 36 10.24 -3.49 1.94
CA ARG A 36 10.86 -2.17 1.89
C ARG A 36 9.80 -1.08 1.97
N THR A 37 10.13 0.05 2.57
CA THR A 37 9.30 1.25 2.53
C THR A 37 9.48 1.94 1.18
N LEU A 38 8.38 2.31 0.53
CA LEU A 38 8.40 3.16 -0.65
C LEU A 38 8.64 4.61 -0.22
N ASP A 39 9.54 5.28 -0.92
CA ASP A 39 9.77 6.72 -0.71
C ASP A 39 8.74 7.58 -1.46
N MET A 40 8.85 8.91 -1.33
CA MET A 40 7.91 9.81 -2.01
C MET A 40 7.97 9.70 -3.54
N ASP A 41 9.14 9.43 -4.11
CA ASP A 41 9.32 9.37 -5.57
C ASP A 41 8.66 8.11 -6.13
N ASP A 42 8.81 6.97 -5.44
CA ASP A 42 8.11 5.72 -5.74
C ASP A 42 6.59 5.92 -5.71
N ILE A 43 6.08 6.60 -4.68
CA ILE A 43 4.65 6.89 -4.54
C ILE A 43 4.16 7.81 -5.66
N GLN A 44 4.88 8.90 -5.93
CA GLN A 44 4.54 9.82 -7.03
C GLN A 44 4.52 9.11 -8.39
N MET A 45 5.42 8.16 -8.62
CA MET A 45 5.42 7.35 -9.83
C MET A 45 4.12 6.54 -9.96
N HIS A 46 3.67 5.88 -8.88
CA HIS A 46 2.41 5.13 -8.90
C HIS A 46 1.20 6.01 -9.24
N PHE A 47 1.13 7.22 -8.69
CA PHE A 47 0.06 8.19 -8.95
C PHE A 47 0.13 8.74 -10.38
N SER A 48 1.33 9.06 -10.86
CA SER A 48 1.56 9.58 -12.21
C SER A 48 1.18 8.57 -13.29
N LEU A 49 1.49 7.29 -13.05
CA LEU A 49 1.16 6.18 -13.94
C LEU A 49 -0.26 5.63 -13.73
N ARG A 50 -1.04 6.17 -12.80
CA ARG A 50 -2.40 5.72 -12.45
C ARG A 50 -2.49 4.21 -12.22
N THR A 51 -1.48 3.67 -11.54
CA THR A 51 -1.42 2.23 -11.26
C THR A 51 -2.54 1.80 -10.31
N PRO A 52 -2.94 0.51 -10.30
CA PRO A 52 -3.89 -0.01 -9.31
C PRO A 52 -3.48 0.28 -7.86
N VAL A 53 -2.18 0.33 -7.60
CA VAL A 53 -1.59 0.68 -6.29
C VAL A 53 -1.98 2.10 -5.89
N ALA A 54 -1.95 3.08 -6.80
CA ALA A 54 -2.35 4.46 -6.48
C ALA A 54 -3.83 4.56 -6.09
N SER A 55 -4.70 3.84 -6.81
CA SER A 55 -6.12 3.76 -6.47
C SER A 55 -6.34 3.10 -5.11
N TRP A 56 -5.59 2.02 -4.82
CA TRP A 56 -5.64 1.36 -3.51
C TRP A 56 -5.13 2.27 -2.38
N ILE A 57 -4.00 2.96 -2.55
CA ILE A 57 -3.46 3.90 -1.57
C ILE A 57 -4.53 4.92 -1.23
N ARG A 58 -5.06 5.63 -2.25
CA ARG A 58 -6.08 6.67 -2.08
C ARG A 58 -7.30 6.17 -1.30
N ASN A 59 -7.87 5.05 -1.73
CA ASN A 59 -9.05 4.48 -1.08
C ASN A 59 -8.78 4.04 0.37
N THR A 60 -7.57 3.54 0.64
CA THR A 60 -7.20 3.06 1.98
C THR A 60 -6.93 4.23 2.91
N THR A 61 -6.23 5.28 2.46
CA THR A 61 -6.05 6.51 3.24
C THR A 61 -7.38 7.22 3.49
N ASP A 62 -8.26 7.34 2.50
CA ASP A 62 -9.60 7.92 2.72
C ASP A 62 -10.35 7.13 3.79
N ARG A 63 -10.34 5.79 3.72
CA ARG A 63 -10.95 4.96 4.77
C ARG A 63 -10.33 5.16 6.14
N ILE A 64 -9.01 5.25 6.25
CA ILE A 64 -8.32 5.52 7.53
C ILE A 64 -8.73 6.89 8.09
N HIS A 65 -8.84 7.92 7.25
CA HIS A 65 -9.29 9.25 7.67
C HIS A 65 -10.79 9.30 8.02
N HIS A 66 -11.60 8.36 7.53
CA HIS A 66 -13.03 8.23 7.81
C HIS A 66 -13.36 7.24 8.94
N LEU A 67 -12.39 6.49 9.47
CA LEU A 67 -12.58 5.76 10.71
C LEU A 67 -12.70 6.80 11.83
N PRO A 68 -13.79 6.80 12.63
CA PRO A 68 -13.79 7.60 13.84
C PRO A 68 -12.62 7.10 14.68
N LEU A 69 -11.67 7.99 14.98
CA LEU A 69 -10.67 7.76 16.02
C LEU A 69 -11.45 7.33 17.27
N ALA A 70 -11.50 6.04 17.53
CA ALA A 70 -12.07 5.49 18.74
C ALA A 70 -11.13 5.90 19.87
N VAL A 71 -11.42 7.06 20.45
CA VAL A 71 -10.90 7.53 21.74
C VAL A 71 -11.49 6.67 22.84
#